data_AF-A0A7W1CFC2-F1
#
_entry.id   AF-A0A7W1CFC2-F1
#
_cell.length_a   1.000
_cell.length_b   1.000
_cell.length_c   1.000
_cell.angle_alpha   90.00
_cell.angle_beta   90.00
_cell.angle_gamma   90.00
#
_symmetry.space_group_name_H-M   'P 1'
#
loop_
_entity.id
_entity.type
_entity.pdbx_description
1 polymer ?
#
loop_
_entity_poly.entity_id
_entity_poly.type
_entity_poly.pdbx_seq_one_letter_code
_entity_poly.pdbx_strand_id
1 'polypeptide(L)'
;VIDDHAAPPAHTLPNGARTFKILAIGFALWLLPFVAVGLWRGFDSLHAQEYRYFTQAALVTFGGAYAVLAYVTQALTTAPYNWLTQTQAVDGLALAETTPGPLIMVLQFIGFMAAWNNAGDMNQTASAITGALIVTYVTFLPSFLFIFVGAPYIEFLRGNKNLTGALSGVTAAVVGVILNLALVFGAAVIFPNGLTGNVEWFAFAMSVAAFVALYKFKWNVLWVVLIGGLIGLMKTFLFG
;
A
#
# COMPACT_ATOMS: atom_id res chain seq x y z
N VAL A 1 -37.45 12.06 -9.03
CA VAL A 1 -37.17 12.87 -7.82
C VAL A 1 -36.83 11.88 -6.73
N ILE A 2 -35.57 11.83 -6.28
CA ILE A 2 -35.21 11.09 -5.07
C ILE A 2 -35.72 11.97 -3.94
N ASP A 3 -36.72 11.48 -3.22
CA ASP A 3 -37.38 12.22 -2.15
C ASP A 3 -36.55 12.05 -0.88
N ASP A 4 -35.95 13.13 -0.36
CA ASP A 4 -35.09 13.12 0.84
C ASP A 4 -35.86 12.71 2.12
N HIS A 5 -37.18 12.54 2.02
CA HIS A 5 -38.07 12.07 3.09
C HIS A 5 -38.56 10.63 2.90
N ALA A 6 -38.13 9.91 1.86
CA ALA A 6 -38.48 8.50 1.68
C ALA A 6 -37.83 7.64 2.77
N ALA A 7 -38.61 6.69 3.33
CA ALA A 7 -38.10 5.75 4.31
C ALA A 7 -36.86 5.01 3.74
N PRO A 8 -35.76 4.88 4.50
CA PRO A 8 -34.56 4.19 4.03
C PRO A 8 -34.93 2.78 3.55
N PRO A 9 -34.41 2.33 2.40
CA PRO A 9 -34.67 0.97 1.92
C PRO A 9 -34.35 -0.07 2.99
N ALA A 10 -35.08 -1.19 3.06
CA ALA A 10 -34.86 -2.20 4.11
C ALA A 10 -33.41 -2.76 4.15
N HIS A 11 -32.65 -2.65 3.07
CA HIS A 11 -31.25 -3.04 2.99
C HIS A 11 -30.25 -1.96 3.46
N THR A 12 -30.69 -0.75 3.78
CA THR A 12 -29.83 0.30 4.37
C THR A 12 -29.94 0.33 5.90
N LEU A 13 -30.95 -0.34 6.46
CA LEU A 13 -31.12 -0.45 7.91
C LEU A 13 -30.12 -1.44 8.53
N PRO A 14 -29.57 -1.12 9.71
CA PRO A 14 -28.67 -2.01 10.44
C PRO A 14 -29.42 -3.28 10.86
N ASN A 15 -28.89 -4.44 10.45
CA ASN A 15 -29.45 -5.75 10.77
C ASN A 15 -28.33 -6.68 11.26
N GLY A 16 -28.38 -7.08 12.53
CA GLY A 16 -27.37 -7.92 13.17
C GLY A 16 -27.20 -9.29 12.49
N ALA A 17 -28.28 -9.91 12.00
CA ALA A 17 -28.20 -11.19 11.30
C ALA A 17 -27.48 -11.05 9.94
N ARG A 18 -27.69 -9.93 9.25
CA ARG A 18 -26.95 -9.61 8.02
C ARG A 18 -25.48 -9.34 8.30
N THR A 19 -25.19 -8.54 9.32
CA THR A 19 -23.81 -8.28 9.77
C THR A 19 -23.09 -9.59 10.09
N PHE A 20 -23.71 -10.48 10.89
CA PHE A 20 -23.14 -11.78 11.20
C PHE A 20 -22.90 -12.64 9.96
N LYS A 21 -23.87 -12.68 9.02
CA LYS A 21 -23.71 -13.42 7.76
C LYS A 21 -22.54 -12.89 6.92
N ILE A 22 -22.39 -11.56 6.80
CA ILE A 22 -21.27 -10.94 6.06
C ILE A 22 -19.94 -11.28 6.74
N LEU A 23 -19.86 -11.18 8.07
CA LEU A 23 -18.66 -11.52 8.82
C LEU A 23 -18.31 -13.00 8.68
N ALA A 24 -19.29 -13.90 8.74
CA ALA A 24 -19.07 -15.35 8.58
C ALA A 24 -18.57 -15.68 7.17
N ILE A 25 -19.16 -15.09 6.12
CA ILE A 25 -18.71 -15.26 4.73
C ILE A 25 -17.30 -14.68 4.58
N GLY A 26 -17.04 -13.49 5.13
CA GLY A 26 -15.73 -12.86 5.09
C GLY A 26 -14.66 -13.68 5.78
N PHE A 27 -14.97 -14.23 6.94
CA PHE A 27 -14.07 -15.11 7.67
C PHE A 27 -13.80 -16.40 6.91
N ALA A 28 -14.81 -17.00 6.27
CA ALA A 28 -14.62 -18.17 5.42
C ALA A 28 -13.75 -17.86 4.19
N LEU A 29 -14.00 -16.73 3.51
CA LEU A 29 -13.20 -16.25 2.39
C LEU A 29 -11.76 -15.96 2.81
N TRP A 30 -11.53 -15.52 4.05
CA TRP A 30 -10.18 -15.31 4.56
C TRP A 30 -9.49 -16.64 4.96
N LEU A 31 -10.21 -17.53 5.63
CA LEU A 31 -9.65 -18.75 6.20
C LEU A 31 -9.34 -19.80 5.13
N LEU A 32 -10.23 -19.99 4.14
CA LEU A 32 -10.09 -21.05 3.14
C LEU A 32 -8.80 -20.92 2.31
N PRO A 33 -8.47 -19.75 1.71
CA PRO A 33 -7.22 -19.58 0.97
C PRO A 33 -6.00 -19.66 1.88
N PHE A 34 -6.09 -19.16 3.13
CA PHE A 34 -4.99 -19.25 4.09
C PHE A 34 -4.63 -20.71 4.40
N VAL A 35 -5.65 -21.53 4.71
CA VAL A 35 -5.46 -22.96 4.97
C VAL A 35 -4.99 -23.68 3.71
N ALA A 36 -5.51 -23.33 2.52
CA ALA A 36 -5.06 -23.91 1.26
C ALA A 36 -3.57 -23.63 0.99
N VAL A 37 -3.11 -22.39 1.19
CA VAL A 37 -1.69 -22.01 1.06
C VAL A 37 -0.85 -22.74 2.12
N GLY A 38 -1.33 -22.83 3.36
CA GLY A 38 -0.65 -23.53 4.45
C GLY A 38 -0.52 -25.04 4.21
N LEU A 39 -1.52 -25.69 3.65
CA LEU A 39 -1.48 -27.10 3.27
C LEU A 39 -0.62 -27.35 2.03
N TRP A 40 -0.58 -26.40 1.10
CA TRP A 40 0.20 -26.52 -0.14
C TRP A 40 1.70 -26.25 0.05
N ARG A 41 2.06 -25.19 0.77
CA ARG A 41 3.45 -24.72 0.92
C ARG A 41 4.00 -24.83 2.34
N GLY A 42 3.14 -25.06 3.34
CA GLY A 42 3.48 -24.99 4.75
C GLY A 42 3.11 -23.64 5.36
N PHE A 43 2.72 -23.64 6.64
CA PHE A 43 2.33 -22.43 7.37
C PHE A 43 3.51 -21.47 7.63
N ASP A 44 4.74 -21.97 7.60
CA ASP A 44 5.96 -21.16 7.74
C ASP A 44 6.56 -20.72 6.39
N SER A 45 5.93 -21.08 5.28
CA SER A 45 6.35 -20.64 3.94
C SER A 45 6.22 -19.12 3.78
N LEU A 46 7.01 -18.57 2.85
CA LEU A 46 6.94 -17.14 2.50
C LEU A 46 5.50 -16.70 2.19
N HIS A 47 4.78 -17.43 1.34
CA HIS A 47 3.41 -17.07 0.96
C HIS A 47 2.43 -17.05 2.13
N ALA A 48 2.59 -17.96 3.11
CA ALA A 48 1.79 -17.95 4.33
C ALA A 48 2.20 -16.79 5.26
N GLN A 49 3.47 -16.37 5.26
CA GLN A 49 3.93 -15.18 5.96
C GLN A 49 3.41 -13.91 5.28
N GLU A 50 3.46 -13.79 3.95
CA GLU A 50 2.84 -12.70 3.17
C GLU A 50 1.36 -12.59 3.49
N TYR A 51 0.63 -13.71 3.45
CA TYR A 51 -0.80 -13.73 3.76
C TYR A 51 -1.09 -13.14 5.15
N ARG A 52 -0.35 -13.57 6.18
CA ARG A 52 -0.51 -13.09 7.56
C ARG A 52 -0.14 -11.61 7.69
N TYR A 53 1.02 -11.24 7.18
CA TYR A 53 1.57 -9.90 7.31
C TYR A 53 0.70 -8.86 6.60
N PHE A 54 0.32 -9.11 5.34
CA PHE A 54 -0.50 -8.16 4.59
C PHE A 54 -1.97 -8.15 5.04
N THR A 55 -2.51 -9.28 5.54
CA THR A 55 -3.81 -9.25 6.25
C THR A 55 -3.72 -8.31 7.46
N GLN A 56 -2.68 -8.46 8.29
CA GLN A 56 -2.49 -7.62 9.46
C GLN A 56 -2.35 -6.15 9.04
N ALA A 57 -1.51 -5.85 8.06
CA ALA A 57 -1.35 -4.51 7.52
C ALA A 57 -2.70 -3.91 7.08
N ALA A 58 -3.53 -4.68 6.36
CA ALA A 58 -4.85 -4.23 5.92
C ALA A 58 -5.84 -3.95 7.08
N LEU A 59 -5.66 -4.61 8.24
CA LEU A 59 -6.52 -4.44 9.41
C LEU A 59 -6.05 -3.33 10.36
N VAL A 60 -4.74 -3.09 10.45
CA VAL A 60 -4.15 -2.20 11.46
C VAL A 60 -3.69 -0.85 10.91
N THR A 61 -3.66 -0.69 9.59
CA THR A 61 -3.17 0.57 8.99
C THR A 61 -4.31 1.55 8.75
N PHE A 62 -4.05 2.80 9.14
CA PHE A 62 -4.92 3.94 8.93
C PHE A 62 -4.11 5.05 8.25
N GLY A 63 -4.77 5.90 7.46
CA GLY A 63 -4.11 7.04 6.81
C GLY A 63 -3.87 6.95 5.30
N GLY A 64 -4.52 6.01 4.63
CA GLY A 64 -4.41 5.87 3.18
C GLY A 64 -3.13 5.18 2.72
N ALA A 65 -2.98 5.02 1.41
CA ALA A 65 -1.99 4.12 0.82
C ALA A 65 -0.53 4.47 1.16
N TYR A 66 -0.16 5.76 1.31
CA TYR A 66 1.20 6.14 1.71
C TYR A 66 1.55 5.73 3.15
N ALA A 67 0.60 5.80 4.09
CA ALA A 67 0.83 5.36 5.46
C ALA A 67 1.03 3.84 5.52
N VAL A 68 0.23 3.09 4.75
CA VAL A 68 0.40 1.64 4.61
C VAL A 68 1.75 1.31 3.97
N LEU A 69 2.16 2.06 2.94
CA LEU A 69 3.45 1.87 2.30
C LEU A 69 4.61 2.10 3.28
N ALA A 70 4.56 3.16 4.10
CA ALA A 70 5.56 3.41 5.14
C ALA A 70 5.64 2.24 6.14
N TYR A 71 4.50 1.79 6.65
CA TYR A 71 4.40 0.64 7.55
C TYR A 71 5.00 -0.63 6.92
N VAL A 72 4.62 -0.93 5.68
CA VAL A 72 5.04 -2.13 4.97
C VAL A 72 6.53 -2.10 4.65
N THR A 73 7.02 -1.00 4.10
CA THR A 73 8.42 -0.88 3.68
C THR A 73 9.37 -0.88 4.85
N GLN A 74 9.01 -0.23 5.97
CA GLN A 74 9.83 -0.25 7.16
C GLN A 74 10.02 -1.68 7.70
N ALA A 75 8.96 -2.49 7.76
CA ALA A 75 9.08 -3.86 8.27
C ALA A 75 9.73 -4.82 7.26
N LEU A 76 9.48 -4.66 5.96
CA LEU A 76 9.99 -5.61 4.94
C LEU A 76 11.43 -5.34 4.51
N THR A 77 11.94 -4.13 4.71
CA THR A 77 13.34 -3.77 4.42
C THR A 77 14.30 -4.04 5.57
N THR A 78 13.77 -4.43 6.74
CA THR A 78 14.56 -4.68 7.95
C THR A 78 14.29 -6.09 8.51
N ALA A 79 15.11 -6.50 9.48
CA ALA A 79 14.87 -7.75 10.20
C ALA A 79 13.53 -7.66 10.97
N PRO A 80 12.72 -8.73 10.97
CA PRO A 80 13.09 -10.11 10.62
C PRO A 80 12.87 -10.50 9.15
N TYR A 81 12.20 -9.68 8.33
CA TYR A 81 11.77 -10.11 6.99
C TYR A 81 12.87 -9.98 5.94
N ASN A 82 13.46 -8.79 5.78
CA ASN A 82 14.46 -8.49 4.73
C ASN A 82 14.05 -8.98 3.32
N TRP A 83 12.75 -8.91 2.98
CA TRP A 83 12.23 -9.42 1.71
C TRP A 83 12.48 -8.47 0.53
N LEU A 84 12.69 -7.19 0.81
CA LEU A 84 12.76 -6.13 -0.19
C LEU A 84 13.87 -5.13 0.17
N THR A 85 14.56 -4.59 -0.83
CA THR A 85 15.44 -3.44 -0.62
C THR A 85 14.65 -2.13 -0.60
N GLN A 86 15.22 -1.10 0.01
CA GLN A 86 14.60 0.22 0.05
C GLN A 86 14.46 0.82 -1.35
N THR A 87 15.44 0.61 -2.24
CA THR A 87 15.38 1.05 -3.64
C THR A 87 14.24 0.38 -4.40
N GLN A 88 14.05 -0.95 -4.23
CA GLN A 88 12.92 -1.66 -4.84
C GLN A 88 11.57 -1.12 -4.33
N ALA A 89 11.48 -0.68 -3.07
CA ALA A 89 10.28 -0.02 -2.57
C ALA A 89 10.00 1.32 -3.27
N VAL A 90 11.05 2.12 -3.49
CA VAL A 90 10.95 3.38 -4.24
C VAL A 90 10.51 3.13 -5.69
N ASP A 91 11.08 2.12 -6.35
CA ASP A 91 10.71 1.75 -7.71
C ASP A 91 9.23 1.33 -7.80
N GLY A 92 8.75 0.58 -6.82
CA GLY A 92 7.34 0.21 -6.71
C GLY A 92 6.42 1.43 -6.56
N LEU A 93 6.82 2.40 -5.74
CA LEU A 93 6.08 3.65 -5.60
C LEU A 93 6.09 4.43 -6.93
N ALA A 94 7.25 4.56 -7.58
CA ALA A 94 7.36 5.25 -8.85
C ALA A 94 6.44 4.61 -9.91
N LEU A 95 6.43 3.28 -10.02
CA LEU A 95 5.52 2.56 -10.89
C LEU A 95 4.04 2.84 -10.54
N ALA A 96 3.67 2.79 -9.27
CA ALA A 96 2.29 3.04 -8.83
C ALA A 96 1.81 4.46 -9.19
N GLU A 97 2.67 5.47 -9.05
CA GLU A 97 2.38 6.87 -9.42
C GLU A 97 2.29 7.10 -10.94
N THR A 98 2.94 6.26 -11.75
CA THR A 98 2.80 6.35 -13.22
C THR A 98 1.50 5.75 -13.74
N THR A 99 0.87 4.85 -12.98
CA THR A 99 -0.36 4.20 -13.38
C THR A 99 -1.58 5.00 -12.96
N PRO A 100 -2.57 5.23 -13.86
CA PRO A 100 -3.87 5.75 -13.45
C PRO A 100 -4.63 4.66 -12.70
N GLY A 101 -4.37 4.54 -11.39
CA GLY A 101 -4.93 3.47 -10.57
C GLY A 101 -4.83 3.75 -9.08
N PRO A 102 -5.39 2.85 -8.25
CA PRO A 102 -5.28 2.97 -6.80
C PRO A 102 -3.81 2.85 -6.37
N LEU A 103 -3.28 3.87 -5.69
CA LEU A 103 -1.90 3.86 -5.16
C LEU A 103 -1.59 2.62 -4.31
N ILE A 104 -2.61 2.03 -3.67
CA ILE A 104 -2.50 0.81 -2.87
C ILE A 104 -1.94 -0.39 -3.67
N MET A 105 -2.00 -0.36 -5.02
CA MET A 105 -1.43 -1.40 -5.88
C MET A 105 0.10 -1.52 -5.74
N VAL A 106 0.78 -0.54 -5.13
CA VAL A 106 2.19 -0.68 -4.74
C VAL A 106 2.43 -1.89 -3.83
N LEU A 107 1.45 -2.27 -3.00
CA LEU A 107 1.58 -3.44 -2.13
C LEU A 107 1.62 -4.75 -2.92
N GLN A 108 0.86 -4.84 -4.02
CA GLN A 108 0.93 -5.97 -4.95
C GLN A 108 2.35 -6.09 -5.54
N PHE A 109 2.95 -4.97 -5.94
CA PHE A 109 4.33 -4.95 -6.43
C PHE A 109 5.32 -5.39 -5.35
N ILE A 110 5.14 -4.93 -4.10
CA ILE A 110 5.99 -5.33 -2.98
C ILE A 110 5.87 -6.83 -2.71
N GLY A 111 4.66 -7.40 -2.72
CA GLY A 111 4.45 -8.85 -2.62
C GLY A 111 5.09 -9.62 -3.76
N PHE A 112 4.95 -9.11 -5.00
CA PHE A 112 5.63 -9.68 -6.15
C PHE A 112 7.15 -9.73 -5.94
N MET A 113 7.76 -8.62 -5.54
CA MET A 113 9.21 -8.52 -5.35
C MET A 113 9.70 -9.33 -4.15
N ALA A 114 8.94 -9.39 -3.06
CA ALA A 114 9.24 -10.23 -1.91
C ALA A 114 9.33 -11.71 -2.32
N ALA A 115 8.32 -12.18 -3.06
CA ALA A 115 8.25 -13.54 -3.59
C ALA A 115 9.20 -13.83 -4.76
N TRP A 116 9.59 -12.81 -5.52
CA TRP A 116 10.63 -12.88 -6.56
C TRP A 116 12.01 -13.08 -5.93
N ASN A 117 12.35 -12.26 -4.93
CA ASN A 117 13.64 -12.30 -4.23
C ASN A 117 13.80 -13.59 -3.41
N ASN A 118 12.69 -14.16 -2.91
CA ASN A 118 12.69 -15.30 -1.97
C ASN A 118 11.86 -16.48 -2.51
N ALA A 119 12.06 -16.87 -3.76
CA ALA A 119 11.25 -17.92 -4.40
C ALA A 119 11.30 -19.31 -3.72
N GLY A 120 12.33 -19.56 -2.91
CA GLY A 120 12.58 -20.87 -2.29
C GLY A 120 12.69 -21.95 -3.36
N ASP A 121 11.95 -23.04 -3.20
CA ASP A 121 11.97 -24.18 -4.14
C ASP A 121 11.08 -23.99 -5.38
N MET A 122 10.37 -22.86 -5.50
CA MET A 122 9.49 -22.58 -6.65
C MET A 122 10.24 -21.84 -7.76
N ASN A 123 9.73 -21.95 -8.99
CA ASN A 123 10.13 -21.06 -10.07
C ASN A 123 9.86 -19.60 -9.67
N GLN A 124 10.85 -18.73 -9.85
CA GLN A 124 10.79 -17.31 -9.49
C GLN A 124 9.53 -16.61 -10.00
N THR A 125 9.18 -16.81 -11.26
CA THR A 125 8.00 -16.16 -11.87
C THR A 125 6.71 -16.66 -11.24
N ALA A 126 6.62 -17.97 -10.98
CA ALA A 126 5.43 -18.55 -10.34
C ALA A 126 5.29 -18.08 -8.89
N SER A 127 6.39 -18.00 -8.15
CA SER A 127 6.42 -17.47 -6.78
C SER A 127 5.97 -16.01 -6.77
N ALA A 128 6.54 -15.19 -7.64
CA ALA A 128 6.23 -13.76 -7.72
C ALA A 128 4.77 -13.47 -8.08
N ILE A 129 4.21 -14.18 -9.07
CA ILE A 129 2.78 -14.08 -9.43
C ILE A 129 1.90 -14.52 -8.24
N THR A 130 2.28 -15.60 -7.56
CA THR A 130 1.54 -16.11 -6.39
C THR A 130 1.53 -15.08 -5.26
N GLY A 131 2.68 -14.52 -4.91
CA GLY A 131 2.81 -13.46 -3.90
C GLY A 131 1.98 -12.23 -4.26
N ALA A 132 2.04 -11.78 -5.52
CA ALA A 132 1.22 -10.67 -6.01
C ALA A 132 -0.28 -10.92 -5.82
N LEU A 133 -0.77 -12.09 -6.22
CA LEU A 133 -2.19 -12.47 -6.07
C LEU A 133 -2.62 -12.55 -4.61
N ILE A 134 -1.78 -13.15 -3.75
CA ILE A 134 -2.03 -13.25 -2.31
C ILE A 134 -2.16 -11.86 -1.71
N VAL A 135 -1.17 -10.99 -1.95
CA VAL A 135 -1.14 -9.65 -1.37
C VAL A 135 -2.33 -8.83 -1.83
N THR A 136 -2.68 -8.87 -3.11
CA THR A 136 -3.89 -8.20 -3.63
C THR A 136 -5.14 -8.72 -2.94
N TYR A 137 -5.29 -10.04 -2.82
CA TYR A 137 -6.45 -10.65 -2.19
C TYR A 137 -6.62 -10.21 -0.73
N VAL A 138 -5.57 -10.34 0.08
CA VAL A 138 -5.65 -10.03 1.52
C VAL A 138 -5.67 -8.53 1.83
N THR A 139 -5.24 -7.67 0.90
CA THR A 139 -5.34 -6.21 1.03
C THR A 139 -6.78 -5.74 0.81
N PHE A 140 -7.45 -6.27 -0.22
CA PHE A 140 -8.80 -5.83 -0.57
C PHE A 140 -9.91 -6.54 0.24
N LEU A 141 -9.71 -7.79 0.65
CA LEU A 141 -10.75 -8.57 1.35
C LEU A 141 -11.23 -7.88 2.64
N PRO A 142 -10.38 -7.45 3.59
CA PRO A 142 -10.83 -6.74 4.79
C PRO A 142 -11.53 -5.43 4.46
N SER A 143 -11.03 -4.69 3.47
CA SER A 143 -11.61 -3.42 3.03
C SER A 143 -13.05 -3.60 2.53
N PHE A 144 -13.31 -4.62 1.71
CA PHE A 144 -14.67 -4.95 1.26
C PHE A 144 -15.57 -5.39 2.42
N LEU A 145 -15.04 -6.17 3.37
CA LEU A 145 -15.80 -6.56 4.56
C LEU A 145 -16.20 -5.37 5.41
N PHE A 146 -15.28 -4.42 5.64
CA PHE A 146 -15.59 -3.19 6.37
C PHE A 146 -16.61 -2.33 5.64
N ILE A 147 -16.57 -2.25 4.30
CA ILE A 147 -17.57 -1.52 3.52
C ILE A 147 -18.95 -2.19 3.67
N PHE A 148 -19.04 -3.51 3.48
CA PHE A 148 -20.32 -4.21 3.55
C PHE A 148 -20.94 -4.25 4.94
N VAL A 149 -20.10 -4.32 5.98
CA VAL A 149 -20.55 -4.28 7.37
C VAL A 149 -20.87 -2.84 7.81
N GLY A 150 -20.03 -1.88 7.42
CA GLY A 150 -20.06 -0.50 7.90
C GLY A 150 -21.04 0.42 7.18
N ALA A 151 -21.39 0.14 5.91
CA ALA A 151 -22.29 1.00 5.12
C ALA A 151 -23.63 1.34 5.83
N PRO A 152 -24.33 0.40 6.49
CA PRO A 152 -25.58 0.70 7.21
C PRO A 152 -25.40 1.58 8.46
N TYR A 153 -24.18 1.69 9.00
CA TYR A 153 -23.90 2.41 10.24
C TYR A 153 -23.24 3.78 10.00
N ILE A 154 -22.99 4.15 8.75
CA ILE A 154 -22.20 5.33 8.41
C ILE A 154 -22.87 6.65 8.83
N GLU A 155 -24.21 6.70 8.78
CA GLU A 155 -24.99 7.87 9.22
C GLU A 155 -24.89 8.10 10.73
N PHE A 156 -24.90 7.02 11.53
CA PHE A 156 -24.71 7.09 12.97
C PHE A 156 -23.29 7.55 13.35
N LEU A 157 -22.28 7.14 12.57
CA LEU A 157 -20.90 7.53 12.80
C LEU A 157 -20.63 9.00 12.44
N ARG A 158 -21.31 9.53 11.40
CA ARG A 158 -21.10 10.90 10.89
C ARG A 158 -21.52 11.99 11.88
N GLY A 159 -22.47 11.71 12.77
CA GLY A 159 -22.95 12.67 13.79
C GLY A 159 -22.06 12.81 15.03
N ASN A 160 -21.05 11.94 15.20
CA ASN A 160 -20.28 11.86 16.45
C ASN A 160 -19.03 12.75 16.43
N LYS A 161 -19.10 13.89 17.14
CA LYS A 161 -17.99 14.86 17.25
C LYS A 161 -16.70 14.26 17.83
N ASN A 162 -16.79 13.30 18.75
CA ASN A 162 -15.62 12.65 19.33
C ASN A 162 -14.90 11.79 18.29
N LEU A 163 -15.65 11.11 17.42
CA LEU A 163 -15.09 10.31 16.33
C LEU A 163 -14.37 11.21 15.31
N THR A 164 -14.98 12.35 14.94
CA THR A 164 -14.36 13.33 14.05
C THR A 164 -13.06 13.91 14.63
N GLY A 165 -13.04 14.22 15.93
CA GLY A 165 -11.84 14.68 16.63
C GLY A 165 -10.73 13.64 16.65
N ALA A 166 -11.05 12.38 16.95
CA ALA A 166 -10.10 11.28 16.90
C ALA A 166 -9.53 11.06 15.49
N LEU A 167 -10.38 11.07 14.45
CA LEU A 167 -9.96 10.95 13.06
C LEU A 167 -9.03 12.10 12.64
N SER A 168 -9.26 13.31 13.14
CA SER A 168 -8.37 14.45 12.89
C SER A 168 -6.98 14.23 13.50
N GLY A 169 -6.90 13.69 14.73
CA GLY A 169 -5.64 13.27 15.34
C GLY A 169 -4.90 12.21 14.51
N VAL A 170 -5.63 11.21 14.00
CA VAL A 170 -5.08 10.20 13.08
C VAL A 170 -4.54 10.85 11.81
N THR A 171 -5.28 11.78 11.19
CA THR A 171 -4.78 12.46 9.98
C THR A 171 -3.50 13.26 10.22
N ALA A 172 -3.35 13.89 11.39
CA ALA A 172 -2.11 14.61 11.74
C ALA A 172 -0.92 13.64 11.91
N ALA A 173 -1.14 12.50 12.57
CA ALA A 173 -0.12 11.46 12.68
C ALA A 173 0.30 10.90 11.31
N VAL A 174 -0.68 10.71 10.42
CA VAL A 174 -0.46 10.23 9.05
C VAL A 174 0.40 11.19 8.23
N VAL A 175 0.22 12.51 8.37
CA VAL A 175 1.11 13.49 7.75
C VAL A 175 2.56 13.31 8.22
N GLY A 176 2.76 13.07 9.52
CA GLY A 176 4.09 12.76 10.08
C GLY A 176 4.69 11.46 9.51
N VAL A 177 3.88 10.41 9.34
CA VAL A 177 4.29 9.14 8.71
C VAL A 177 4.67 9.36 7.24
N ILE A 178 3.91 10.15 6.49
CA ILE A 178 4.23 10.49 5.09
C ILE A 178 5.54 11.28 5.01
N LEU A 179 5.77 12.23 5.92
CA LEU A 179 7.04 12.96 5.98
C LEU A 179 8.21 12.00 6.28
N ASN A 180 8.04 11.08 7.23
CA ASN A 180 9.05 10.05 7.51
C ASN A 180 9.37 9.22 6.25
N LEU A 181 8.34 8.74 5.55
CA LEU A 181 8.50 7.99 4.31
C LEU A 181 9.26 8.78 3.25
N ALA A 182 8.94 10.06 3.08
CA ALA A 182 9.62 10.95 2.14
C ALA A 182 11.12 11.09 2.46
N LEU A 183 11.48 11.20 3.75
CA LEU A 183 12.88 11.25 4.19
C LEU A 183 13.61 9.92 3.96
N VAL A 184 12.94 8.81 4.30
CA VAL A 184 13.46 7.45 4.13
C VAL A 184 13.75 7.18 2.65
N PHE A 185 12.79 7.42 1.76
CA PHE A 185 12.99 7.23 0.32
C PHE A 185 13.95 8.24 -0.29
N GLY A 186 13.86 9.51 0.11
CA GLY A 186 14.81 10.54 -0.32
C GLY A 186 16.24 10.17 0.01
N ALA A 187 16.50 9.65 1.22
CA ALA A 187 17.82 9.17 1.61
C ALA A 187 18.29 7.98 0.76
N ALA A 188 17.41 7.01 0.46
CA ALA A 188 17.77 5.86 -0.37
C ALA A 188 18.18 6.24 -1.80
N VAL A 189 17.56 7.28 -2.37
CA VAL A 189 17.85 7.75 -3.73
C VAL A 189 19.08 8.68 -3.76
N ILE A 190 19.18 9.62 -2.81
CA ILE A 190 20.27 10.62 -2.77
C ILE A 190 21.58 9.99 -2.28
N PHE A 191 21.49 9.00 -1.38
CA PHE A 191 22.63 8.33 -0.75
C PHE A 191 22.56 6.80 -0.97
N PRO A 192 22.77 6.31 -2.20
CA PRO A 192 22.63 4.90 -2.53
C PRO A 192 23.60 3.99 -1.73
N ASN A 193 24.73 4.54 -1.27
CA ASN A 193 25.72 3.84 -0.46
C ASN A 193 25.61 4.16 1.06
N GLY A 194 24.44 4.66 1.50
CA GLY A 194 24.19 5.07 2.88
C GLY A 194 24.62 6.51 3.18
N LEU A 195 24.20 7.02 4.35
CA LEU A 195 24.35 8.44 4.74
C LEU A 195 25.81 8.93 4.81
N THR A 196 26.76 8.02 4.95
CA THR A 196 28.21 8.32 4.96
C THR A 196 28.85 8.18 3.58
N GLY A 197 28.09 7.75 2.58
CA GLY A 197 28.54 7.56 1.21
C GLY A 197 28.51 8.86 0.38
N ASN A 198 28.86 8.72 -0.90
CA ASN A 198 28.82 9.83 -1.84
C ASN A 198 27.37 10.23 -2.16
N VAL A 199 27.15 11.55 -2.27
CA VAL A 199 25.88 12.15 -2.70
C VAL A 199 25.70 11.94 -4.21
N GLU A 200 24.56 11.40 -4.61
CA GLU A 200 24.14 11.36 -6.01
C GLU A 200 23.55 12.72 -6.39
N TRP A 201 24.42 13.64 -6.83
CA TRP A 201 24.07 15.04 -7.10
C TRP A 201 22.97 15.21 -8.15
N PHE A 202 22.87 14.27 -9.10
CA PHE A 202 21.85 14.31 -10.14
C PHE A 202 20.45 14.08 -9.56
N ALA A 203 20.26 13.05 -8.73
CA ALA A 203 19.00 12.76 -8.06
C ALA A 203 18.64 13.85 -7.06
N PHE A 204 19.62 14.43 -6.38
CA PHE A 204 19.38 15.59 -5.53
C PHE A 204 18.82 16.78 -6.35
N ALA A 205 19.48 17.13 -7.47
CA ALA A 205 19.02 18.20 -8.35
C ALA A 205 17.64 17.91 -8.94
N MET A 206 17.39 16.67 -9.38
CA MET A 206 16.09 16.23 -9.89
C MET A 206 14.99 16.30 -8.83
N SER A 207 15.30 15.92 -7.59
CA SER A 207 14.34 15.98 -6.47
C SER A 207 13.95 17.42 -6.15
N VAL A 208 14.92 18.33 -6.12
CA VAL A 208 14.65 19.77 -5.91
C VAL A 208 13.84 20.35 -7.08
N ALA A 209 14.19 20.04 -8.31
CA ALA A 209 13.47 20.49 -9.50
C ALA A 209 12.01 19.98 -9.50
N ALA A 210 11.80 18.70 -9.21
CA ALA A 210 10.48 18.09 -9.10
C ALA A 210 9.66 18.73 -7.97
N PHE A 211 10.27 18.96 -6.80
CA PHE A 211 9.62 19.64 -5.68
C PHE A 211 9.14 21.05 -6.06
N VAL A 212 10.00 21.84 -6.73
CA VAL A 212 9.63 23.18 -7.20
C VAL A 212 8.53 23.12 -8.26
N ALA A 213 8.60 22.18 -9.21
CA ALA A 213 7.57 21.97 -10.24
C ALA A 213 6.19 21.66 -9.62
N LEU A 214 6.15 20.77 -8.61
CA LEU A 214 4.92 20.39 -7.93
C LEU A 214 4.40 21.49 -7.00
N TYR A 215 5.27 22.09 -6.18
CA TYR A 215 4.85 23.06 -5.17
C TYR A 215 4.53 24.44 -5.76
N LYS A 216 5.43 24.98 -6.60
CA LYS A 216 5.29 26.34 -7.15
C LYS A 216 4.45 26.36 -8.41
N PHE A 217 4.69 25.43 -9.32
CA PHE A 217 4.03 25.42 -10.64
C PHE A 217 2.79 24.51 -10.69
N LYS A 218 2.55 23.69 -9.66
CA LYS A 218 1.38 22.79 -9.55
C LYS A 218 1.22 21.89 -10.77
N TRP A 219 2.33 21.44 -11.34
CA TRP A 219 2.32 20.52 -12.47
C TRP A 219 1.66 19.19 -12.08
N ASN A 220 1.03 18.53 -13.06
CA ASN A 220 0.51 17.18 -12.84
C ASN A 220 1.69 16.23 -12.58
N VAL A 221 1.58 15.42 -11.53
CA VAL A 221 2.56 14.40 -11.14
C VAL A 221 2.98 13.55 -12.33
N LEU A 222 2.03 13.18 -13.20
CA LEU A 222 2.32 12.39 -14.39
C LEU A 222 3.38 13.03 -15.29
N TRP A 223 3.31 14.34 -15.55
CA TRP A 223 4.29 15.05 -16.37
C TRP A 223 5.65 15.15 -15.69
N VAL A 224 5.67 15.37 -14.38
CA VAL A 224 6.91 15.43 -13.60
C VAL A 224 7.63 14.08 -13.65
N VAL A 225 6.90 12.97 -13.48
CA VAL A 225 7.47 11.62 -13.57
C VAL A 225 7.92 11.29 -15.00
N LEU A 226 7.13 11.61 -16.03
CA LEU A 226 7.51 11.37 -17.42
C LEU A 226 8.77 12.14 -17.83
N ILE A 227 8.82 13.45 -17.54
CA ILE A 227 10.00 14.27 -17.85
C ILE A 227 11.21 13.79 -17.05
N GLY A 228 11.03 13.46 -15.76
CA GLY A 228 12.10 12.95 -14.92
C GLY A 228 12.66 11.62 -15.42
N GLY A 229 11.77 10.69 -15.82
CA GLY A 229 12.14 9.41 -16.42
C GLY A 229 12.89 9.60 -17.74
N LEU A 230 12.45 10.52 -18.60
CA LEU A 230 13.14 10.82 -19.86
C LEU A 230 14.54 11.41 -19.64
N ILE A 231 14.69 12.33 -18.68
CA ILE A 231 16.01 12.90 -18.34
C ILE A 231 16.93 11.81 -17.78
N GLY A 232 16.41 10.95 -16.90
CA GLY A 232 17.16 9.80 -16.36
C GLY A 232 17.61 8.85 -17.47
N LEU A 233 16.72 8.51 -18.40
CA LEU A 233 17.02 7.65 -19.54
C LEU A 233 18.10 8.27 -20.46
N MET A 234 17.98 9.57 -20.76
CA MET A 234 19.00 10.29 -21.55
C MET A 234 20.37 10.27 -20.87
N LYS A 235 20.43 10.46 -19.54
CA LYS A 235 21.69 10.36 -18.79
C LYS A 235 22.30 8.96 -18.94
N THR A 236 21.50 7.91 -18.76
CA THR A 236 21.97 6.52 -18.88
C THR A 236 22.50 6.22 -20.27
N PHE A 237 21.89 6.73 -21.34
CA PHE A 237 22.38 6.52 -22.71
C PHE A 237 23.61 7.37 -23.09
N LEU A 238 23.79 8.55 -22.47
CA LEU A 238 24.91 9.45 -22.77
C LEU A 238 26.17 9.16 -21.93
N PHE A 239 25.99 8.65 -20.72
CA PHE A 239 27.07 8.48 -19.73
C PHE A 239 27.18 7.06 -19.15
N GLY A 240 26.32 6.13 -19.57
CA GLY A 240 26.36 4.70 -19.20
C GLY A 240 26.92 3.84 -20.33
#